data_AF-L8MTP4-F1
#
_entry.id   AF-L8MTP4-F1
#
_cell.length_a   1.000
_cell.length_b   1.000
_cell.length_c   1.000
_cell.angle_alpha   90.00
_cell.angle_beta   90.00
_cell.angle_gamma   90.00
#
_symmetry.space_group_name_H-M   'P 1'
#
loop_
_entity.id
_entity.type
_entity.pdbx_description
1 polymer ?
#
loop_
_entity_poly.entity_id
_entity_poly.type
_entity_poly.pdbx_seq_one_letter_code
_entity_poly.pdbx_strand_id
1 'polypeptide(L)'
;MAHTFLVQPGKWTLEGNWIERDSMPIRVKGRTLVGWSKDNFWFTMVTKLTFPESDREELTMAYKGRIDSDERRFTFVVDDSSLGKVEGEGIIGPDSITQRYWVMGDKKMRTGFQTLYRRDNNIYSLASGIIAGQNLESTMEAIITRHDS
;
A
#
# COMPACT_ATOMS: atom_id res chain seq x y z
N MET A 1 13.90 -5.89 14.18
CA MET A 1 13.56 -5.39 12.82
C MET A 1 13.70 -3.88 12.79
N ALA A 2 14.28 -3.34 11.72
CA ALA A 2 14.53 -1.90 11.59
C ALA A 2 13.53 -1.20 10.65
N HIS A 3 12.41 -1.84 10.32
CA HIS A 3 11.28 -1.18 9.69
C HIS A 3 10.43 -0.47 10.75
N THR A 4 9.84 0.66 10.39
CA THR A 4 8.84 1.34 11.23
C THR A 4 7.47 1.40 10.55
N PHE A 5 7.44 1.46 9.22
CA PHE A 5 6.19 1.32 8.46
C PHE A 5 5.58 -0.06 8.71
N LEU A 6 4.26 -0.13 8.84
CA LEU A 6 3.46 -1.34 9.15
C LEU A 6 3.64 -1.94 10.56
N VAL A 7 4.86 -1.89 11.11
CA VAL A 7 5.24 -2.56 12.38
C VAL A 7 5.30 -1.62 13.59
N GLN A 8 4.96 -0.35 13.41
CA GLN A 8 4.80 0.64 14.47
C GLN A 8 3.60 1.55 14.18
N PRO A 9 2.93 2.10 15.21
CA PRO A 9 1.93 3.13 15.00
C PRO A 9 2.58 4.38 14.39
N GLY A 10 1.94 4.98 13.38
CA GLY A 10 2.52 6.15 12.73
C GLY A 10 1.59 6.81 11.72
N LYS A 11 1.80 8.11 11.54
CA LYS A 11 1.19 8.89 10.45
C LYS A 11 2.23 9.05 9.36
N TRP A 12 1.79 8.90 8.12
CA TRP A 12 2.67 8.90 6.96
C TRP A 12 2.04 9.74 5.86
N THR A 13 2.86 10.42 5.07
CA THR A 13 2.46 11.00 3.79
C THR A 13 3.07 10.22 2.65
N LEU A 14 2.40 10.30 1.51
CA LEU A 14 2.81 9.71 0.25
C LEU A 14 2.82 10.83 -0.80
N GLU A 15 3.90 10.95 -1.57
CA GLU A 15 3.94 11.83 -2.73
C GLU A 15 4.61 11.13 -3.90
N GLY A 16 3.99 11.16 -5.08
CA GLY A 16 4.46 10.38 -6.21
C GLY A 16 3.67 10.63 -7.48
N ASN A 17 3.73 9.65 -8.38
CA ASN A 17 3.01 9.64 -9.64
C ASN A 17 2.22 8.35 -9.80
N TRP A 18 0.99 8.47 -10.28
CA TRP A 18 0.16 7.40 -10.80
C TRP A 18 0.30 7.36 -12.31
N ILE A 19 0.62 6.19 -12.87
CA ILE A 19 0.99 6.03 -14.27
C ILE A 19 0.09 4.96 -14.87
N GLU A 20 -0.68 5.34 -15.88
CA GLU A 20 -1.49 4.43 -16.68
C GLU A 20 -0.86 4.26 -18.06
N ARG A 21 -1.28 3.25 -18.81
CA ARG A 21 -0.62 2.86 -20.06
C ARG A 21 -0.63 3.95 -21.14
N ASP A 22 -1.75 4.65 -21.26
CA ASP A 22 -2.05 5.51 -22.41
C ASP A 22 -2.27 6.98 -22.01
N SER A 23 -1.77 7.38 -20.84
CA SER A 23 -1.92 8.74 -20.32
C SER A 23 -0.64 9.29 -19.71
N MET A 24 -0.56 10.62 -19.60
CA MET A 24 0.52 11.28 -18.87
C MET A 24 0.45 10.90 -17.38
N PRO A 25 1.60 10.76 -16.69
CA PRO A 25 1.62 10.53 -15.25
C PRO A 25 0.80 11.58 -14.50
N ILE A 26 -0.03 11.13 -13.57
CA ILE A 26 -0.88 11.96 -12.72
C ILE A 26 -0.20 12.10 -11.37
N ARG A 27 -0.08 13.33 -10.86
CA ARG A 27 0.47 13.54 -9.51
C ARG A 27 -0.46 12.90 -8.48
N VAL A 28 0.11 12.14 -7.54
CA VAL A 28 -0.63 11.56 -6.43
C VAL A 28 -0.06 12.04 -5.11
N LYS A 29 -0.95 12.40 -4.19
CA LYS A 29 -0.64 12.67 -2.79
C LYS A 29 -1.44 11.72 -1.92
N GLY A 30 -0.89 11.37 -0.77
CA GLY A 30 -1.56 10.44 0.12
C GLY A 30 -1.25 10.68 1.58
N ARG A 31 -2.13 10.17 2.43
CA ARG A 31 -1.96 10.09 3.87
C ARG A 31 -2.30 8.69 4.32
N THR A 32 -1.43 8.13 5.15
CA THR A 32 -1.60 6.79 5.70
C THR A 32 -1.48 6.84 7.23
N LEU A 33 -2.46 6.28 7.92
CA LEU A 33 -2.43 6.07 9.37
C LEU A 33 -2.25 4.59 9.63
N VAL A 34 -1.18 4.22 10.33
CA VAL A 34 -0.90 2.85 10.76
C VAL A 34 -1.23 2.73 12.25
N GLY A 35 -2.09 1.78 12.58
CA GLY A 35 -2.29 1.27 13.94
C GLY A 35 -1.57 -0.07 14.08
N TRP A 36 -0.88 -0.26 15.20
CA TRP A 36 -0.15 -1.50 15.50
C TRP A 36 -0.45 -1.96 16.92
N SER A 37 -0.83 -3.23 17.06
CA SER A 37 -1.01 -3.89 18.35
C SER A 37 0.07 -4.95 18.52
N LYS A 38 0.93 -4.77 19.54
CA LYS A 38 1.87 -5.81 19.95
C LYS A 38 1.14 -7.07 20.41
N ASP A 39 -0.02 -6.90 21.02
CA ASP A 39 -0.87 -8.01 21.41
C ASP A 39 -1.51 -8.60 20.16
N ASN A 40 -1.21 -9.88 19.89
CA ASN A 40 -1.69 -10.67 18.76
C ASN A 40 -1.18 -10.26 17.35
N PHE A 41 -0.14 -9.42 17.26
CA PHE A 41 0.52 -9.04 15.99
C PHE A 41 -0.42 -8.46 14.92
N TRP A 42 -1.45 -7.73 15.34
CA TRP A 42 -2.42 -7.11 14.43
C TRP A 42 -1.98 -5.71 14.03
N PHE A 43 -2.24 -5.38 12.77
CA PHE A 43 -2.16 -4.02 12.26
C PHE A 43 -3.48 -3.59 11.62
N THR A 44 -3.74 -2.30 11.69
CA THR A 44 -4.72 -1.62 10.86
C THR A 44 -4.02 -0.51 10.10
N MET A 45 -4.48 -0.23 8.89
CA MET A 45 -3.94 0.87 8.12
C MET A 45 -5.07 1.54 7.34
N VAL A 46 -5.13 2.86 7.36
CA VAL A 46 -6.06 3.61 6.51
C VAL A 46 -5.27 4.52 5.63
N THR A 47 -5.42 4.37 4.31
CA THR A 47 -4.77 5.21 3.30
C THR A 47 -5.83 5.99 2.55
N LYS A 48 -5.60 7.29 2.38
CA LYS A 48 -6.34 8.15 1.45
C LYS A 48 -5.38 8.69 0.41
N LEU A 49 -5.71 8.54 -0.86
CA LEU A 49 -5.00 9.15 -1.99
C LEU A 49 -5.86 10.22 -2.65
N THR A 50 -5.21 11.30 -3.07
CA THR A 50 -5.79 12.38 -3.84
C THR A 50 -4.94 12.61 -5.08
N PHE A 51 -5.56 13.12 -6.14
CA PHE A 51 -4.91 13.39 -7.42
C PHE A 51 -5.03 14.87 -7.73
N PRO A 52 -4.13 15.72 -7.18
CA PRO A 52 -4.12 17.12 -7.53
C PRO A 52 -3.99 17.27 -9.04
N GLU A 53 -4.72 18.23 -9.62
CA GLU A 53 -4.64 18.53 -11.06
C GLU A 53 -5.25 17.45 -11.97
N SER A 54 -6.06 16.54 -11.42
CA SER A 54 -6.81 15.55 -12.16
C SER A 54 -8.26 15.46 -11.65
N ASP A 55 -9.18 15.14 -12.57
CA ASP A 55 -10.59 14.83 -12.25
C ASP A 55 -10.78 13.40 -11.68
N ARG A 56 -9.67 12.70 -11.40
CA ARG A 56 -9.72 11.36 -10.82
C ARG A 56 -10.29 11.41 -9.39
N GLU A 57 -11.20 10.49 -9.12
CA GLU A 57 -11.77 10.32 -7.77
C GLU A 57 -10.69 9.98 -6.73
N GLU A 58 -10.88 10.49 -5.52
CA GLU A 58 -10.05 10.13 -4.38
C GLU A 58 -10.18 8.64 -4.09
N LEU A 59 -9.08 8.00 -3.67
CA LEU A 59 -9.09 6.60 -3.28
C LEU A 59 -8.95 6.46 -1.78
N THR A 60 -9.76 5.62 -1.17
CA THR A 60 -9.64 5.20 0.22
C THR A 60 -9.42 3.69 0.30
N MET A 61 -8.51 3.29 1.18
CA MET A 61 -8.21 1.89 1.47
C MET A 61 -8.13 1.69 2.97
N ALA A 62 -8.94 0.78 3.50
CA ALA A 62 -8.93 0.39 4.90
C ALA A 62 -8.45 -1.05 5.05
N TYR A 63 -7.25 -1.22 5.60
CA TYR A 63 -6.57 -2.49 5.81
C TYR A 63 -6.80 -3.01 7.23
N LYS A 64 -6.94 -4.33 7.33
CA LYS A 64 -6.78 -5.07 8.57
C LYS A 64 -5.95 -6.32 8.30
N GLY A 65 -4.87 -6.51 9.04
CA GLY A 65 -3.98 -7.64 8.82
C GLY A 65 -3.26 -8.12 10.07
N ARG A 66 -2.61 -9.26 9.95
CA ARG A 66 -1.87 -9.92 11.03
C ARG A 66 -0.48 -10.30 10.54
N ILE A 67 0.53 -9.94 11.30
CA ILE A 67 1.89 -10.44 11.11
C ILE A 67 1.99 -11.82 11.77
N ASP A 68 2.63 -12.75 11.09
CA ASP A 68 2.81 -14.11 11.57
C ASP A 68 3.86 -14.17 12.69
N SER A 69 3.91 -15.29 13.42
CA SER A 69 4.81 -15.44 14.58
C SER A 69 6.30 -15.40 14.24
N ASP A 70 6.66 -15.59 12.97
CA ASP A 70 8.02 -15.42 12.47
C ASP A 70 8.42 -13.96 12.23
N GLU A 71 7.46 -13.04 12.40
CA GLU A 71 7.56 -11.60 12.17
C GLU A 71 8.05 -11.21 10.75
N ARG A 72 7.96 -12.15 9.80
CA ARG A 72 8.43 -11.98 8.42
C ARG A 72 7.31 -12.06 7.41
N ARG A 73 6.21 -12.72 7.72
CA ARG A 73 5.06 -12.85 6.81
C ARG A 73 3.84 -12.19 7.42
N PHE A 74 2.95 -11.70 6.58
CA PHE A 74 1.68 -11.16 7.02
C PHE A 74 0.58 -11.42 5.99
N THR A 75 -0.65 -11.47 6.46
CA THR A 75 -1.85 -11.51 5.61
C THR A 75 -2.77 -10.36 5.98
N PHE A 76 -3.57 -9.92 5.02
CA PHE A 76 -4.47 -8.79 5.20
C PHE A 76 -5.70 -8.86 4.31
N VAL A 77 -6.70 -8.09 4.71
CA VAL A 77 -7.86 -7.74 3.89
C VAL A 77 -7.93 -6.23 3.76
N VAL A 78 -8.44 -5.74 2.63
CA VAL A 78 -8.65 -4.31 2.37
C VAL A 78 -10.07 -4.09 1.88
N ASP A 79 -10.69 -3.05 2.42
CA ASP A 79 -11.85 -2.40 1.79
C ASP A 79 -11.33 -1.23 0.97
N ASP A 80 -11.34 -1.37 -0.35
CA ASP A 80 -10.83 -0.39 -1.32
C ASP A 80 -11.98 0.26 -2.08
N SER A 81 -12.03 1.59 -2.08
CA SER A 81 -13.08 2.37 -2.76
C SER A 81 -13.23 2.09 -4.27
N SER A 82 -12.17 1.63 -4.94
CA SER A 82 -12.13 1.40 -6.40
C SER A 82 -12.10 -0.08 -6.78
N LEU A 83 -11.43 -0.90 -5.98
CA LEU A 83 -11.30 -2.35 -6.22
C LEU A 83 -12.38 -3.15 -5.48
N GLY A 84 -13.00 -2.59 -4.44
CA GLY A 84 -13.89 -3.30 -3.54
C GLY A 84 -13.11 -4.12 -2.51
N LYS A 85 -13.55 -5.36 -2.27
CA LYS A 85 -12.88 -6.25 -1.31
C LYS A 85 -11.62 -6.86 -1.90
N VAL A 86 -10.52 -6.72 -1.17
CA VAL A 86 -9.21 -7.24 -1.56
C VAL A 86 -8.65 -8.11 -0.45
N GLU A 87 -7.99 -9.19 -0.82
CA GLU A 87 -7.20 -10.02 0.09
C GLU A 87 -5.75 -10.01 -0.37
N GLY A 88 -4.82 -10.22 0.56
CA GLY A 88 -3.42 -10.24 0.21
C GLY A 88 -2.51 -10.79 1.30
N GLU A 89 -1.25 -10.89 0.91
CA GLU A 89 -0.17 -11.35 1.77
C GLU A 89 1.11 -10.59 1.45
N GLY A 90 2.05 -10.60 2.38
CA GLY A 90 3.34 -9.98 2.18
C GLY A 90 4.45 -10.55 3.04
N ILE A 91 5.64 -10.09 2.71
CA ILE A 91 6.91 -10.45 3.35
C ILE A 91 7.60 -9.17 3.81
N ILE A 92 8.06 -9.18 5.05
CA ILE A 92 8.92 -8.17 5.66
C ILE A 92 10.35 -8.70 5.53
N GLY A 93 11.05 -8.20 4.53
CA GLY A 93 12.47 -8.45 4.32
C GLY A 93 13.36 -7.57 5.20
N PRO A 94 14.70 -7.64 5.02
CA PRO A 94 15.63 -6.77 5.74
C PRO A 94 15.54 -5.29 5.34
N ASP A 95 15.29 -5.04 4.05
CA ASP A 95 15.30 -3.71 3.43
C ASP A 95 13.98 -3.32 2.76
N SER A 96 13.09 -4.28 2.54
CA SER A 96 11.81 -4.02 1.88
C SER A 96 10.65 -4.77 2.50
N ILE A 97 9.48 -4.14 2.45
CA ILE A 97 8.20 -4.81 2.69
C ILE A 97 7.55 -5.00 1.32
N THR A 98 7.34 -6.25 0.92
CA THR A 98 6.73 -6.58 -0.37
C THR A 98 5.42 -7.32 -0.13
N GLN A 99 4.37 -6.91 -0.82
CA GLN A 99 3.07 -7.54 -0.75
C GLN A 99 2.46 -7.74 -2.12
N ARG A 100 1.59 -8.75 -2.21
CA ARG A 100 0.71 -8.97 -3.35
C ARG A 100 -0.73 -9.03 -2.86
N TYR A 101 -1.66 -8.75 -3.76
CA TYR A 101 -3.08 -8.82 -3.47
C TYR A 101 -3.89 -9.31 -4.68
N TRP A 102 -5.10 -9.77 -4.41
CA TRP A 102 -6.10 -10.15 -5.41
C TRP A 102 -7.47 -9.61 -5.01
N VAL A 103 -8.23 -9.17 -6.02
CA VAL A 103 -9.55 -8.57 -5.82
C VAL A 103 -10.62 -9.65 -5.81
N MET A 104 -11.46 -9.66 -4.77
CA MET A 104 -12.46 -10.70 -4.54
C MET A 104 -13.72 -10.44 -5.38
N GLY A 105 -14.16 -11.45 -6.13
CA GLY A 105 -15.37 -11.36 -6.97
C GLY A 105 -15.21 -10.47 -8.19
N ASP A 106 -13.98 -10.06 -8.53
CA ASP A 106 -13.71 -9.19 -9.66
C ASP A 106 -13.65 -9.96 -10.98
N LYS A 107 -14.52 -9.59 -11.93
CA LYS A 107 -14.58 -10.23 -13.26
C LYS A 107 -13.31 -10.03 -14.09
N LYS A 108 -12.58 -8.94 -13.85
CA LYS A 108 -11.30 -8.64 -14.51
C LYS A 108 -10.13 -9.42 -13.92
N MET A 109 -10.34 -10.21 -12.86
CA MET A 109 -9.30 -10.94 -12.13
C MET A 109 -8.15 -10.01 -11.73
N ARG A 110 -8.48 -8.80 -11.25
CA ARG A 110 -7.46 -7.83 -10.87
C ARG A 110 -6.63 -8.35 -9.71
N THR A 111 -5.33 -8.19 -9.85
CA THR A 111 -4.31 -8.47 -8.85
C THR A 111 -3.35 -7.30 -8.80
N GLY A 112 -2.44 -7.31 -7.84
CA GLY A 112 -1.37 -6.34 -7.84
C GLY A 112 -0.27 -6.65 -6.86
N PHE A 113 0.75 -5.81 -6.90
CA PHE A 113 1.88 -5.89 -6.00
C PHE A 113 2.24 -4.50 -5.50
N GLN A 114 2.89 -4.47 -4.35
CA GLN A 114 3.46 -3.27 -3.77
C GLN A 114 4.78 -3.63 -3.08
N THR A 115 5.81 -2.83 -3.31
CA THR A 115 7.09 -2.91 -2.61
C THR A 115 7.41 -1.56 -2.00
N LEU A 116 7.71 -1.58 -0.71
CA LEU A 116 8.19 -0.46 0.09
C LEU A 116 9.65 -0.72 0.40
N TYR A 117 10.56 -0.10 -0.34
CA TYR A 117 12.00 -0.18 -0.10
C TYR A 117 12.43 0.91 0.87
N ARG A 118 13.00 0.52 2.01
CA ARG A 118 13.42 1.44 3.06
C ARG A 118 14.63 2.26 2.58
N ARG A 119 14.48 3.59 2.59
CA ARG A 119 15.59 4.53 2.40
C ARG A 119 16.20 4.95 3.74
N ASP A 120 15.33 5.10 4.74
CA ASP A 120 15.66 5.43 6.12
C ASP A 120 14.57 4.84 7.04
N ASN A 121 14.75 4.88 8.34
CA ASN A 121 13.77 4.45 9.34
C ASN A 121 12.39 5.06 9.13
N ASN A 122 12.31 6.30 8.64
CA ASN A 122 11.07 7.06 8.46
C ASN A 122 10.79 7.41 6.99
N ILE A 123 11.52 6.82 6.02
CA ILE A 123 11.38 7.14 4.59
C ILE A 123 11.45 5.85 3.76
N TYR A 124 10.47 5.65 2.89
CA TYR A 124 10.38 4.49 1.99
C TYR A 124 10.15 4.94 0.55
N SER A 125 10.79 4.26 -0.42
CA SER A 125 10.33 4.30 -1.81
C SER A 125 9.23 3.27 -1.99
N LEU A 126 8.15 3.69 -2.61
CA LEU A 126 7.04 2.86 -3.01
C LEU A 126 7.09 2.60 -4.51
N ALA A 127 6.98 1.34 -4.89
CA ALA A 127 6.58 0.93 -6.23
C ALA A 127 5.38 -0.03 -6.12
N SER A 128 4.32 0.20 -6.89
CA SER A 128 3.17 -0.69 -6.95
C SER A 128 2.61 -0.81 -8.36
N GLY A 129 1.89 -1.90 -8.62
CA GLY A 129 1.21 -2.14 -9.88
C GLY A 129 -0.14 -2.81 -9.71
N ILE A 130 -1.10 -2.42 -10.55
CA ILE A 130 -2.40 -3.08 -10.70
C ILE A 130 -2.40 -3.82 -12.03
N ILE A 131 -2.75 -5.10 -12.00
CA ILE A 131 -2.72 -6.02 -13.12
C ILE A 131 -4.13 -6.57 -13.34
N ALA A 132 -4.67 -6.44 -14.54
CA ALA A 132 -5.94 -7.03 -14.96
C ALA A 132 -5.66 -8.16 -15.97
N GLY A 133 -5.79 -9.42 -15.54
CA GLY A 133 -5.38 -10.57 -16.34
C GLY A 133 -3.88 -10.53 -16.67
N GLN A 134 -3.54 -10.33 -17.95
CA GLN A 134 -2.15 -10.24 -18.42
C GLN A 134 -1.65 -8.78 -18.58
N ASN A 135 -2.52 -7.80 -18.35
CA ASN A 135 -2.22 -6.39 -18.60
C ASN A 135 -1.84 -5.67 -17.32
N LEU A 136 -0.68 -5.02 -17.32
CA LEU A 136 -0.37 -3.96 -16.35
C LEU A 136 -1.28 -2.76 -16.67
N GLU A 137 -2.28 -2.52 -15.81
CA GLU A 137 -3.31 -1.49 -15.97
C GLU A 137 -2.78 -0.13 -15.49
N SER A 138 -2.13 -0.13 -14.33
CA SER A 138 -1.48 1.06 -13.78
C SER A 138 -0.31 0.71 -12.88
N THR A 139 0.57 1.69 -12.67
CA THR A 139 1.61 1.65 -11.65
C THR A 139 1.56 2.93 -10.83
N MET A 140 2.14 2.86 -9.63
CA MET A 140 2.39 4.04 -8.82
C MET A 140 3.79 3.96 -8.26
N GLU A 141 4.52 5.06 -8.40
CA GLU A 141 5.82 5.29 -7.79
C GLU A 141 5.70 6.47 -6.83
N ALA A 142 6.18 6.32 -5.60
CA ALA A 142 6.06 7.38 -4.61
C ALA A 142 7.15 7.33 -3.54
N ILE A 143 7.26 8.41 -2.77
CA ILE A 143 7.98 8.43 -1.51
C ILE A 143 6.97 8.47 -0.39
N ILE A 144 7.15 7.57 0.58
CA ILE A 144 6.41 7.57 1.83
C ILE A 144 7.31 8.11 2.94
N THR A 145 6.83 9.12 3.66
CA THR A 145 7.57 9.78 4.74
C THR A 145 6.75 9.80 6.01
N ARG A 146 7.36 9.44 7.15
CA ARG A 146 6.69 9.51 8.45
C ARG A 146 6.54 10.96 8.86
N HIS A 147 5.36 11.31 9.37
CA HIS A 147 5.17 12.53 10.13
C HIS A 147 5.38 12.23 11.60
N ASP A 148 6.47 12.77 12.15
CA ASP A 148 6.60 12.93 13.59
C ASP A 148 5.76 14.13 14.00
N SER A 149 4.76 13.89 14.85
CA SER A 149 3.96 14.94 15.50
C SER A 149 4.62 15.38 16.78
#